data_AF-A0A7Y3JNA3-F1
#
_entry.id   AF-A0A7Y3JNA3-F1
#
_cell.length_a   1.000
_cell.length_b   1.000
_cell.length_c   1.000
_cell.angle_alpha   90.00
_cell.angle_beta   90.00
_cell.angle_gamma   90.00
#
_symmetry.space_group_name_H-M   'P 1'
#
loop_
_entity.id
_entity.type
_entity.pdbx_description
1 polymer ?
#
loop_
_entity_poly.entity_id
_entity_poly.type
_entity_poly.pdbx_seq_one_letter_code
_entity_poly.pdbx_strand_id
1 'polypeptide(L)'
;MNETQPTDEEQIQFSLRAFRGIEAGLGEADPIATIAQKLEAQHPGHLILVQAGKFLHGYDRTAYALATLKQYKLKLVGTTIEPHIRVGFPVGNFKRRLWIVVEEFGIPYVVALGTLASGRTIYVSSQPTGNNQVLESVSPQIIADVIYDLKQRGEVNKAAAKQLLANPDSTCFQLKAKAQDLDTQLLHDIIKMPRDLRATYGENLRSCIGRILHSVMAYGLEDNKPQLLKSLSADVDMLKHYLAQAPRLNGLKLSFEHRAGLAVELGRLVGGLIRSTQVQP
;
A
#
# COMPACT_ATOMS: atom_id res chain seq x y z
N MET A 1 1.84 -28.46 31.39
CA MET A 1 1.89 -28.44 29.91
C MET A 1 2.75 -27.25 29.55
N ASN A 2 3.92 -27.48 28.95
CA ASN A 2 4.87 -26.41 28.64
C ASN A 2 4.40 -25.66 27.40
N GLU A 3 4.02 -24.40 27.56
CA GLU A 3 3.78 -23.48 26.45
C GLU A 3 5.11 -23.24 25.72
N THR A 4 5.19 -23.72 24.48
CA THR A 4 6.36 -23.55 23.63
C THR A 4 6.22 -22.21 22.93
N GLN A 5 7.13 -21.27 23.17
CA GLN A 5 7.16 -20.01 22.42
C GLN A 5 7.49 -20.31 20.95
N PRO A 6 6.78 -19.67 19.99
CA PRO A 6 6.99 -19.90 18.57
C PRO A 6 8.40 -19.50 18.16
N THR A 7 9.03 -20.36 17.35
CA THR A 7 10.38 -20.14 16.80
C THR A 7 10.43 -18.91 15.88
N ASP A 8 11.61 -18.32 15.68
CA ASP A 8 11.76 -17.13 14.81
C ASP A 8 11.22 -17.38 13.38
N GLU A 9 11.31 -18.61 12.88
CA GLU A 9 10.77 -19.02 11.58
C GLU A 9 9.23 -19.06 11.58
N GLU A 10 8.60 -19.53 12.67
CA GLU A 10 7.14 -19.53 12.84
C GLU A 10 6.60 -18.10 13.06
N GLN A 11 7.31 -17.26 13.82
CA GLN A 11 6.97 -15.84 13.95
C GLN A 11 7.06 -15.10 12.61
N ILE A 12 8.02 -15.45 11.74
CA ILE A 12 8.14 -14.86 10.40
C ILE A 12 7.06 -15.38 9.44
N GLN A 13 6.63 -16.64 9.58
CA GLN A 13 5.58 -17.26 8.76
C GLN A 13 4.18 -16.73 9.11
N PHE A 14 3.92 -16.42 10.40
CA PHE A 14 2.65 -15.91 10.90
C PHE A 14 2.63 -14.41 11.19
N SER A 15 3.75 -13.69 11.00
CA SER A 15 3.76 -12.22 11.05
C SER A 15 2.82 -11.64 9.99
N LEU A 16 1.87 -10.83 10.45
CA LEU A 16 1.04 -9.97 9.61
C LEU A 16 1.96 -8.98 8.87
N ARG A 17 2.43 -9.38 7.69
CA ARG A 17 3.17 -8.48 6.81
C ARG A 17 2.20 -7.39 6.35
N ALA A 18 2.45 -6.18 6.82
CA ALA A 18 1.75 -4.96 6.43
C ALA A 18 1.52 -4.92 4.91
N PHE A 19 0.24 -4.96 4.52
CA PHE A 19 -0.14 -4.76 3.12
C PHE A 19 0.03 -3.28 2.74
N ARG A 20 0.52 -3.10 1.51
CA ARG A 20 0.82 -1.82 0.88
C ARG A 20 -0.40 -0.90 0.82
N GLY A 21 -0.27 0.26 1.46
CA GLY A 21 -1.15 1.41 1.26
C GLY A 21 -1.56 1.98 2.60
N ILE A 22 -1.09 3.19 2.88
CA ILE A 22 -1.16 3.91 4.16
C ILE A 22 -0.09 3.47 5.17
N GLU A 23 1.11 4.01 4.98
CA GLU A 23 1.77 4.76 6.04
C GLU A 23 2.44 5.96 5.36
N ALA A 24 1.83 7.15 5.53
CA ALA A 24 2.59 8.39 5.52
C ALA A 24 3.23 8.52 6.91
N GLY A 25 4.05 7.52 7.27
CA GLY A 25 5.04 7.68 8.30
C GLY A 25 6.17 8.44 7.66
N LEU A 26 6.30 9.72 7.98
CA LEU A 26 7.61 10.37 8.03
C LEU A 26 8.40 9.64 9.14
N GLY A 27 8.81 8.40 8.88
CA GLY A 27 9.66 7.58 9.73
C GLY A 27 11.14 7.78 9.37
N GLU A 28 12.02 6.96 9.93
CA GLU A 28 13.49 7.02 9.74
C GLU A 28 13.94 7.19 8.29
N ALA A 29 15.08 7.86 8.09
CA ALA A 29 15.64 8.13 6.77
C ALA A 29 15.80 6.81 6.01
N ASP A 30 15.21 6.71 4.81
CA ASP A 30 15.34 5.50 3.98
C ASP A 30 16.77 5.45 3.41
N PRO A 31 17.69 4.64 3.96
CA PRO A 31 19.10 4.67 3.56
C PRO A 31 19.29 4.24 2.10
N ILE A 32 18.26 3.62 1.52
CA ILE A 32 18.23 3.17 0.12
C ILE A 32 18.10 4.35 -0.84
N ALA A 33 17.46 5.45 -0.43
CA ALA A 33 17.36 6.66 -1.25
C ALA A 33 18.76 7.25 -1.54
N THR A 34 19.61 7.34 -0.52
CA THR A 34 21.00 7.80 -0.65
C THR A 34 21.83 6.88 -1.54
N ILE A 35 21.57 5.56 -1.49
CA ILE A 35 22.25 4.59 -2.38
C ILE A 35 21.78 4.79 -3.83
N ALA A 36 20.49 5.01 -4.05
CA ALA A 36 19.95 5.29 -5.37
C ALA A 36 20.55 6.57 -5.97
N GLN A 37 20.67 7.65 -5.18
CA GLN A 37 21.33 8.89 -5.61
C GLN A 37 22.80 8.68 -5.99
N LYS A 38 23.55 7.89 -5.22
CA LYS A 38 24.95 7.56 -5.56
C LYS A 38 25.04 6.80 -6.88
N LEU A 39 24.15 5.85 -7.12
CA LEU A 39 24.09 5.09 -8.38
C LEU A 39 23.64 5.97 -9.55
N GLU A 40 22.72 6.90 -9.33
CA GLU A 40 22.28 7.86 -10.34
C GLU A 40 23.44 8.80 -10.75
N ALA A 41 24.23 9.28 -9.79
CA ALA A 41 25.41 10.10 -10.08
C ALA A 41 26.48 9.33 -10.89
N GLN A 42 26.60 8.02 -10.68
CA GLN A 42 27.52 7.15 -11.44
C GLN A 42 26.96 6.76 -12.82
N HIS A 43 25.64 6.71 -12.96
CA HIS A 43 24.94 6.26 -14.17
C HIS A 43 23.83 7.25 -14.55
N PRO A 44 24.19 8.47 -15.00
CA PRO A 44 23.20 9.46 -15.40
C PRO A 44 22.33 8.93 -16.54
N GLY A 45 21.05 9.30 -16.54
CA GLY A 45 20.08 8.88 -17.56
C GLY A 45 19.59 7.43 -17.45
N HIS A 46 20.04 6.66 -16.45
CA HIS A 46 19.59 5.27 -16.25
C HIS A 46 18.45 5.16 -15.24
N LEU A 47 17.53 4.23 -15.47
CA LEU A 47 16.54 3.82 -14.47
C LEU A 47 17.26 3.09 -13.33
N ILE A 48 17.27 3.68 -12.13
CA ILE A 48 17.95 3.13 -10.96
C ILE A 48 16.97 2.37 -10.06
N LEU A 49 17.25 1.08 -9.84
CA LEU A 49 16.45 0.21 -8.99
C LEU A 49 17.33 -0.46 -7.93
N VAL A 50 17.00 -0.24 -6.66
CA VAL A 50 17.77 -0.80 -5.54
C VAL A 50 16.91 -1.77 -4.76
N GLN A 51 17.46 -2.95 -4.47
CA GLN A 51 16.77 -3.95 -3.67
C GLN A 51 16.73 -3.55 -2.18
N ALA A 52 15.52 -3.66 -1.61
CA ALA A 52 15.28 -3.67 -0.17
C ALA A 52 14.31 -4.81 0.16
N GLY A 53 14.80 -5.80 0.91
CA GLY A 53 14.05 -7.02 1.21
C GLY A 53 13.57 -7.73 -0.07
N LYS A 54 12.26 -7.96 -0.17
CA LYS A 54 11.62 -8.64 -1.32
C LYS A 54 11.22 -7.69 -2.46
N PHE A 55 11.62 -6.42 -2.41
CA PHE A 55 11.21 -5.39 -3.36
C PHE A 55 12.39 -4.67 -4.01
N LEU A 56 12.20 -4.27 -5.26
CA LEU A 56 13.04 -3.29 -5.95
C LEU A 56 12.37 -1.93 -5.86
N HIS A 57 13.16 -0.93 -5.55
CA HIS A 57 12.70 0.44 -5.37
C HIS A 57 13.41 1.38 -6.33
N GLY A 58 12.61 2.16 -7.05
CA GLY A 58 13.08 3.34 -7.76
C GLY A 58 12.72 4.59 -6.96
N TYR A 59 13.61 5.58 -6.98
CA TYR A 59 13.46 6.85 -6.27
C TYR A 59 13.44 8.02 -7.27
N ASP A 60 12.82 9.12 -6.87
CA ASP A 60 12.85 10.44 -7.54
C ASP A 60 12.64 10.36 -9.05
N ARG A 61 13.65 10.66 -9.88
CA ARG A 61 13.52 10.62 -11.35
C ARG A 61 13.03 9.26 -11.86
N THR A 62 13.61 8.19 -11.33
CA THR A 62 13.21 6.83 -11.70
C THR A 62 11.78 6.53 -11.25
N ALA A 63 11.40 6.95 -10.03
CA ALA A 63 10.04 6.77 -9.54
C ALA A 63 9.02 7.55 -10.38
N TYR A 64 9.32 8.80 -10.71
CA TYR A 64 8.46 9.67 -11.51
C TYR A 64 8.28 9.13 -12.93
N ALA A 65 9.37 8.76 -13.61
CA ALA A 65 9.30 8.21 -14.95
C ALA A 65 8.47 6.93 -15.00
N LEU A 66 8.66 6.03 -14.02
CA LEU A 66 7.85 4.82 -13.91
C LEU A 66 6.37 5.13 -13.65
N ALA A 67 6.07 6.15 -12.83
CA ALA A 67 4.70 6.59 -12.60
C ALA A 67 4.05 7.15 -13.88
N THR A 68 4.77 7.95 -14.66
CA THR A 68 4.27 8.53 -15.91
C THR A 68 4.09 7.49 -17.01
N LEU A 69 5.09 6.61 -17.20
CA LEU A 69 5.09 5.64 -18.30
C LEU A 69 4.13 4.46 -18.08
N LYS A 70 3.96 4.02 -16.82
CA LYS A 70 3.20 2.80 -16.49
C LYS A 70 2.18 3.00 -15.36
N GLN A 71 1.86 4.25 -15.01
CA GLN A 71 0.85 4.59 -13.99
C GLN A 71 1.12 3.97 -12.62
N TYR A 72 2.39 3.74 -12.28
CA TYR A 72 2.75 3.26 -10.96
C TYR A 72 2.43 4.31 -9.88
N LYS A 73 1.84 3.85 -8.78
CA LYS A 73 1.51 4.72 -7.65
C LYS A 73 2.79 5.18 -6.93
N LEU A 74 3.03 6.48 -6.95
CA LEU A 74 4.09 7.14 -6.18
C LEU A 74 3.79 7.07 -4.67
N LYS A 75 4.84 6.91 -3.88
CA LYS A 75 4.80 7.01 -2.42
C LYS A 75 5.82 8.05 -1.96
N LEU A 76 5.41 8.91 -1.04
CA LEU A 76 6.35 9.80 -0.35
C LEU A 76 7.11 8.98 0.71
N VAL A 77 8.43 9.12 0.75
CA VAL A 77 9.34 8.48 1.72
C VAL A 77 10.44 9.46 2.15
N GLY A 78 11.08 9.24 3.30
CA GLY A 78 12.13 10.12 3.84
C GLY A 78 11.67 11.00 5.01
N THR A 79 12.62 11.40 5.86
CA THR A 79 12.40 12.26 7.04
C THR A 79 12.34 13.75 6.69
N THR A 80 12.04 14.56 7.70
CA THR A 80 12.00 16.03 7.80
C THR A 80 13.10 16.84 7.09
N ILE A 81 14.18 16.22 6.57
CA ILE A 81 15.32 16.94 5.95
C ILE A 81 15.30 16.80 4.42
N GLU A 82 15.08 15.60 3.86
CA GLU A 82 14.98 15.37 2.42
C GLU A 82 13.86 14.35 2.08
N PRO A 83 12.68 14.83 1.64
CA PRO A 83 11.64 13.96 1.13
C PRO A 83 12.00 13.41 -0.26
N HIS A 84 11.64 12.16 -0.52
CA HIS A 84 11.78 11.49 -1.80
C HIS A 84 10.47 10.87 -2.24
N ILE A 85 10.30 10.69 -3.54
CA ILE A 85 9.24 9.83 -4.08
C ILE A 85 9.80 8.45 -4.40
N ARG A 86 8.98 7.42 -4.19
CA ARG A 86 9.37 6.03 -4.40
C ARG A 86 8.28 5.24 -5.11
N VAL A 87 8.71 4.39 -6.02
CA VAL A 87 7.93 3.28 -6.58
C VAL A 87 8.61 1.98 -6.19
N GLY A 88 7.84 0.91 -5.96
CA GLY A 88 8.45 -0.39 -5.77
C GLY A 88 7.63 -1.55 -6.28
N PHE A 89 8.30 -2.58 -6.75
CA PHE A 89 7.70 -3.82 -7.25
C PHE A 89 8.47 -5.04 -6.73
N PRO A 90 7.83 -6.22 -6.67
CA PRO A 90 8.48 -7.43 -6.16
C PRO A 90 9.76 -7.74 -6.94
N VAL A 91 10.82 -8.15 -6.24
CA VAL A 91 12.09 -8.62 -6.84
C VAL A 91 11.82 -9.86 -7.70
N GLY A 92 10.90 -10.72 -7.29
CA GLY A 92 10.50 -11.90 -8.08
C GLY A 92 9.97 -11.49 -9.46
N ASN A 93 10.60 -12.01 -10.52
CA ASN A 93 10.28 -11.71 -11.92
C ASN A 93 10.45 -10.23 -12.31
N PHE A 94 11.32 -9.48 -11.62
CA PHE A 94 11.55 -8.08 -11.95
C PHE A 94 12.01 -7.88 -13.40
N LYS A 95 12.82 -8.81 -13.92
CA LYS A 95 13.30 -8.80 -15.30
C LYS A 95 12.11 -8.68 -16.25
N ARG A 96 11.07 -9.51 -16.14
CA ARG A 96 9.89 -9.44 -17.02
C ARG A 96 9.15 -8.09 -16.95
N ARG A 97 9.11 -7.43 -15.80
CA ARG A 97 8.40 -6.14 -15.62
C ARG A 97 9.23 -4.96 -16.11
N LEU A 98 10.52 -4.97 -15.79
CA LEU A 98 11.47 -3.94 -16.18
C LEU A 98 11.78 -4.03 -17.67
N TRP A 99 11.94 -5.25 -18.20
CA TRP A 99 12.28 -5.52 -19.59
C TRP A 99 11.24 -4.97 -20.57
N ILE A 100 9.95 -5.05 -20.23
CA ILE A 100 8.89 -4.44 -21.05
C ILE A 100 9.10 -2.92 -21.14
N VAL A 101 9.39 -2.25 -20.03
CA VAL A 101 9.63 -0.79 -20.02
C VAL A 101 10.92 -0.44 -20.76
N VAL A 102 11.96 -1.24 -20.57
CA VAL A 102 13.27 -1.02 -21.19
C VAL A 102 13.23 -1.27 -22.70
N GLU A 103 12.57 -2.32 -23.18
CA GLU A 103 12.41 -2.58 -24.62
C GLU A 103 11.48 -1.56 -25.28
N GLU A 104 10.36 -1.22 -24.63
CA GLU A 104 9.33 -0.34 -25.21
C GLU A 104 9.80 1.11 -25.31
N PHE A 105 10.54 1.60 -24.31
CA PHE A 105 10.99 2.99 -24.26
C PHE A 105 12.50 3.15 -24.51
N GLY A 106 13.24 2.06 -24.64
CA GLY A 106 14.68 2.07 -24.90
C GLY A 106 15.51 2.70 -23.80
N ILE A 107 15.05 2.70 -22.53
CA ILE A 107 15.73 3.41 -21.44
C ILE A 107 16.75 2.49 -20.77
N PRO A 108 18.02 2.89 -20.62
CA PRO A 108 19.00 2.03 -19.95
C PRO A 108 18.72 1.98 -18.46
N TYR A 109 19.23 0.96 -17.78
CA TYR A 109 18.90 0.72 -16.38
C TYR A 109 20.08 0.21 -15.56
N VAL A 110 19.99 0.43 -14.26
CA VAL A 110 20.88 -0.13 -13.25
C VAL A 110 20.03 -0.78 -12.17
N VAL A 111 20.28 -2.07 -11.91
CA VAL A 111 19.65 -2.80 -10.81
C VAL A 111 20.70 -3.25 -9.81
N ALA A 112 20.60 -2.77 -8.58
CA ALA A 112 21.42 -3.21 -7.47
C ALA A 112 20.68 -4.28 -6.64
N LEU A 113 21.11 -5.53 -6.73
CA LEU A 113 20.54 -6.68 -6.01
C LEU A 113 21.38 -7.04 -4.78
N GLY A 114 20.74 -7.50 -3.71
CA GLY A 114 21.40 -7.84 -2.45
C GLY A 114 21.08 -6.87 -1.31
N THR A 115 21.73 -7.07 -0.16
CA THR A 115 21.52 -6.28 1.06
C THR A 115 22.76 -5.49 1.45
N LEU A 116 22.64 -4.56 2.40
CA LEU A 116 23.80 -3.86 2.97
C LEU A 116 24.76 -4.84 3.67
N ALA A 117 24.23 -5.88 4.34
CA ALA A 117 25.04 -6.85 5.08
C ALA A 117 25.78 -7.85 4.17
N SER A 118 25.15 -8.28 3.07
CA SER A 118 25.71 -9.25 2.12
C SER A 118 26.48 -8.63 0.96
N GLY A 119 26.52 -7.30 0.88
CA GLY A 119 26.92 -6.57 -0.33
C GLY A 119 25.84 -6.58 -1.41
N ARG A 120 25.96 -5.62 -2.35
CA ARG A 120 25.08 -5.52 -3.51
C ARG A 120 25.82 -5.83 -4.81
N THR A 121 25.23 -6.69 -5.63
CA THR A 121 25.64 -6.91 -7.02
C THR A 121 24.94 -5.90 -7.92
N ILE A 122 25.71 -5.13 -8.67
CA ILE A 122 25.19 -4.11 -9.57
C ILE A 122 25.13 -4.68 -10.99
N TYR A 123 23.93 -4.66 -11.58
CA TYR A 123 23.68 -5.03 -12.96
C TYR A 123 23.38 -3.78 -13.76
N VAL A 124 24.22 -3.46 -14.73
CA VAL A 124 24.03 -2.33 -15.65
C VAL A 124 23.57 -2.89 -17.00
N SER A 125 22.58 -2.25 -17.62
CA SER A 125 22.12 -2.65 -18.95
C SER A 125 23.24 -2.53 -19.97
N SER A 126 23.37 -3.52 -20.85
CA SER A 126 24.37 -3.54 -21.92
C SER A 126 24.04 -2.61 -23.09
N GLN A 127 22.92 -1.87 -23.06
CA GLN A 127 22.57 -0.85 -24.05
C GLN A 127 23.18 0.49 -23.63
N PRO A 128 24.30 0.95 -24.23
CA PRO A 128 24.95 2.21 -23.86
C PRO A 128 24.26 3.43 -24.50
N THR A 129 23.36 3.20 -25.45
CA THR A 129 22.72 4.20 -26.31
C THR A 129 21.19 4.14 -26.19
N GLY A 130 20.70 4.14 -24.96
CA GLY A 130 19.27 4.24 -24.69
C GLY A 130 18.74 5.68 -24.71
N ASN A 131 17.42 5.84 -24.69
CA ASN A 131 16.73 7.13 -24.64
C ASN A 131 16.85 7.79 -23.26
N ASN A 132 18.07 8.23 -22.91
CA ASN A 132 18.40 8.88 -21.65
C ASN A 132 17.60 10.18 -21.43
N GLN A 133 17.13 10.80 -22.53
CA GLN A 133 16.34 12.02 -22.51
C GLN A 133 15.06 11.88 -21.68
N VAL A 134 14.49 10.68 -21.58
CA VAL A 134 13.28 10.45 -20.78
C VAL A 134 13.53 10.77 -19.31
N LEU A 135 14.66 10.34 -18.75
CA LEU A 135 15.00 10.65 -17.35
C LEU A 135 15.62 12.04 -17.20
N GLU A 136 16.40 12.50 -18.17
CA GLU A 136 16.99 13.85 -18.14
C GLU A 136 15.92 14.94 -18.18
N SER A 137 14.79 14.69 -18.86
CA SER A 137 13.64 15.60 -18.90
C SER A 137 12.95 15.76 -17.54
N VAL A 138 13.17 14.85 -16.60
CA VAL A 138 12.64 14.95 -15.23
C VAL A 138 13.55 15.87 -14.43
N SER A 139 13.20 17.16 -14.43
CA SER A 139 13.95 18.15 -13.66
C SER A 139 13.77 17.94 -12.14
N PRO A 140 14.75 18.35 -11.32
CA PRO A 140 14.61 18.34 -9.86
C PRO A 140 13.38 19.14 -9.38
N GLN A 141 13.00 20.20 -10.12
CA GLN A 141 11.82 20.99 -9.79
C GLN A 141 10.52 20.19 -9.91
N ILE A 142 10.36 19.36 -10.96
CA ILE A 142 9.19 18.49 -11.11
C ILE A 142 9.06 17.55 -9.92
N ILE A 143 10.18 16.99 -9.45
CA ILE A 143 10.19 16.11 -8.28
C ILE A 143 9.77 16.88 -7.02
N ALA A 144 10.30 18.08 -6.82
CA ALA A 144 9.94 18.95 -5.69
C ALA A 144 8.45 19.31 -5.69
N ASP A 145 7.87 19.62 -6.85
CA ASP A 145 6.44 19.95 -6.99
C ASP A 145 5.56 18.74 -6.66
N VAL A 146 5.91 17.55 -7.17
CA VAL A 146 5.19 16.30 -6.86
C VAL A 146 5.27 15.95 -5.37
N ILE A 147 6.44 16.16 -4.76
CA ILE A 147 6.61 16.00 -3.31
C ILE A 147 5.70 16.97 -2.55
N TYR A 148 5.67 18.24 -2.96
CA TYR A 148 4.82 19.26 -2.35
C TYR A 148 3.34 18.87 -2.41
N ASP A 149 2.86 18.43 -3.58
CA ASP A 149 1.49 17.96 -3.77
C ASP A 149 1.15 16.76 -2.89
N LEU A 150 2.05 15.78 -2.81
CA LEU A 150 1.86 14.59 -1.97
C LEU A 150 1.83 14.96 -0.48
N LYS A 151 2.66 15.92 -0.04
CA LYS A 151 2.63 16.47 1.32
C LYS A 151 1.30 17.17 1.60
N GLN A 152 0.86 18.07 0.72
CA GLN A 152 -0.42 18.78 0.87
C GLN A 152 -1.60 17.82 0.95
N ARG A 153 -1.66 16.81 0.08
CA ARG A 153 -2.69 15.75 0.16
C ARG A 153 -2.62 14.98 1.48
N GLY A 154 -1.41 14.69 1.97
CA GLY A 154 -1.19 14.07 3.27
C GLY A 154 -1.75 14.92 4.42
N GLU A 155 -1.46 16.22 4.42
CA GLU A 155 -1.93 17.16 5.44
C GLU A 155 -3.45 17.38 5.38
N VAL A 156 -4.05 17.47 4.19
CA VAL A 156 -5.51 17.51 4.03
C VAL A 156 -6.15 16.24 4.58
N ASN A 157 -5.58 15.06 4.31
CA ASN A 157 -6.08 13.80 4.85
C ASN A 157 -5.94 13.71 6.38
N LYS A 158 -4.85 14.26 6.94
CA LYS A 158 -4.66 14.36 8.40
C LYS A 158 -5.64 15.35 9.03
N ALA A 159 -5.86 16.50 8.43
CA ALA A 159 -6.80 17.52 8.89
C ALA A 159 -8.24 16.99 8.84
N ALA A 160 -8.61 16.33 7.75
CA ALA A 160 -9.88 15.62 7.63
C ALA A 160 -9.99 14.52 8.71
N ALA A 161 -8.96 13.70 8.92
CA ALA A 161 -8.96 12.70 9.99
C ALA A 161 -9.11 13.34 11.39
N LYS A 162 -8.47 14.48 11.64
CA LYS A 162 -8.54 15.21 12.91
C LYS A 162 -9.92 15.83 13.14
N GLN A 163 -10.53 16.42 12.11
CA GLN A 163 -11.90 16.94 12.17
C GLN A 163 -12.93 15.83 12.39
N LEU A 164 -12.72 14.65 11.79
CA LEU A 164 -13.57 13.49 12.02
C LEU A 164 -13.47 13.02 13.47
N LEU A 165 -12.25 12.84 13.99
CA LEU A 165 -12.02 12.41 15.37
C LEU A 165 -12.50 13.43 16.42
N ALA A 166 -12.61 14.71 16.06
CA ALA A 166 -13.12 15.75 16.94
C ALA A 166 -14.65 15.73 17.13
N ASN A 167 -15.40 15.06 16.24
CA ASN A 167 -16.86 14.97 16.28
C ASN A 167 -17.31 13.50 16.33
N PRO A 168 -17.46 12.90 17.54
CA PRO A 168 -17.77 11.48 17.72
C PRO A 168 -19.04 11.03 17.00
N ASP A 169 -20.08 11.87 17.01
CA ASP A 169 -21.38 11.59 16.36
C ASP A 169 -21.25 11.52 14.83
N SER A 170 -20.42 12.38 14.25
CA SER A 170 -20.15 12.37 12.81
C SER A 170 -19.30 11.16 12.39
N THR A 171 -18.38 10.71 13.24
CA THR A 171 -17.53 9.54 12.96
C THR A 171 -18.32 8.25 13.09
N CYS A 172 -19.22 8.14 14.07
CA CYS A 172 -20.13 7.00 14.19
C CYS A 172 -21.08 6.93 12.98
N PHE A 173 -21.63 8.07 12.55
CA PHE A 173 -22.46 8.15 11.35
C PHE A 173 -21.68 7.76 10.08
N GLN A 174 -20.45 8.26 9.91
CA GLN A 174 -19.63 7.92 8.75
C GLN A 174 -19.15 6.47 8.74
N LEU A 175 -18.81 5.91 9.91
CA LEU A 175 -18.47 4.49 10.04
C LEU A 175 -19.64 3.62 9.57
N LYS A 176 -20.86 3.94 10.01
CA LYS A 176 -22.10 3.28 9.58
C LYS A 176 -22.33 3.44 8.08
N ALA A 177 -22.28 4.67 7.57
CA ALA A 177 -22.49 4.95 6.15
C ALA A 177 -21.47 4.23 5.26
N LYS A 178 -20.18 4.28 5.59
CA LYS A 178 -19.11 3.63 4.81
C LYS A 178 -19.19 2.11 4.86
N ALA A 179 -19.56 1.53 6.00
CA ALA A 179 -19.79 0.09 6.10
C ALA A 179 -21.00 -0.36 5.26
N GLN A 180 -22.08 0.42 5.26
CA GLN A 180 -23.30 0.13 4.49
C GLN A 180 -23.09 0.31 2.98
N ASP A 181 -22.35 1.34 2.56
CA ASP A 181 -21.97 1.53 1.16
C ASP A 181 -21.13 0.35 0.66
N LEU A 182 -20.16 -0.10 1.46
CA LEU A 182 -19.33 -1.26 1.13
C LEU A 182 -20.16 -2.53 1.03
N ASP A 183 -21.06 -2.79 1.99
CA ASP A 183 -21.97 -3.94 1.94
C ASP A 183 -22.85 -3.95 0.69
N THR A 184 -23.49 -2.82 0.39
CA THR A 184 -24.35 -2.68 -0.80
C THR A 184 -23.58 -2.97 -2.08
N GLN A 185 -22.35 -2.43 -2.18
CA GLN A 185 -21.50 -2.65 -3.34
C GLN A 185 -21.01 -4.09 -3.47
N LEU A 186 -20.63 -4.73 -2.36
CA LEU A 186 -20.24 -6.14 -2.35
C LEU A 186 -21.41 -7.06 -2.69
N LEU A 187 -22.62 -6.75 -2.20
CA LEU A 187 -23.84 -7.47 -2.54
C LEU A 187 -24.09 -7.44 -4.05
N HIS A 188 -23.99 -6.27 -4.68
CA HIS A 188 -24.12 -6.12 -6.13
C HIS A 188 -23.11 -6.97 -6.90
N ASP A 189 -21.91 -7.12 -6.38
CA ASP A 189 -20.89 -7.95 -7.02
C ASP A 189 -21.13 -9.45 -6.80
N ILE A 190 -21.49 -9.86 -5.57
CA ILE A 190 -21.77 -11.25 -5.19
C ILE A 190 -22.93 -11.83 -6.01
N ILE A 191 -24.00 -11.06 -6.21
CA ILE A 191 -25.16 -11.48 -7.02
C ILE A 191 -24.78 -11.73 -8.49
N LYS A 192 -23.72 -11.09 -9.00
CA LYS A 192 -23.22 -11.28 -10.37
C LYS A 192 -22.25 -12.44 -10.49
N MET A 193 -21.81 -13.05 -9.39
CA MET A 193 -20.85 -14.16 -9.42
C MET A 193 -21.48 -15.45 -9.96
N PRO A 194 -20.71 -16.33 -10.63
CA PRO A 194 -21.11 -17.71 -10.93
C PRO A 194 -21.53 -18.45 -9.65
N ARG A 195 -22.46 -19.41 -9.76
CA ARG A 195 -23.05 -20.12 -8.62
C ARG A 195 -22.02 -20.73 -7.67
N ASP A 196 -21.00 -21.39 -8.21
CA ASP A 196 -19.99 -22.09 -7.40
C ASP A 196 -19.09 -21.11 -6.62
N LEU A 197 -18.71 -20.01 -7.27
CA LEU A 197 -17.94 -18.93 -6.64
C LEU A 197 -18.77 -18.13 -5.64
N ARG A 198 -20.07 -17.95 -5.90
CA ARG A 198 -20.99 -17.32 -4.95
C ARG A 198 -21.07 -18.15 -3.67
N ALA A 199 -21.40 -19.44 -3.80
CA ALA A 199 -21.57 -20.34 -2.67
C ALA A 199 -20.30 -20.53 -1.81
N THR A 200 -19.11 -20.43 -2.41
CA THR A 200 -17.84 -20.66 -1.71
C THR A 200 -17.12 -19.37 -1.30
N TYR A 201 -17.00 -18.40 -2.20
CA TYR A 201 -16.29 -17.15 -1.95
C TYR A 201 -17.24 -16.01 -1.57
N GLY A 202 -18.34 -15.84 -2.31
CA GLY A 202 -19.33 -14.80 -2.08
C GLY A 202 -19.96 -14.87 -0.69
N GLU A 203 -20.26 -16.08 -0.22
CA GLU A 203 -20.94 -16.29 1.05
C GLU A 203 -20.00 -16.04 2.24
N ASN A 204 -18.71 -16.35 2.08
CA ASN A 204 -17.67 -15.98 3.03
C ASN A 204 -17.46 -14.47 3.10
N LEU A 205 -17.47 -13.80 1.94
CA LEU A 205 -17.37 -12.34 1.85
C LEU A 205 -18.58 -11.67 2.52
N ARG A 206 -19.80 -12.16 2.25
CA ARG A 206 -21.05 -11.70 2.84
C ARG A 206 -21.09 -11.89 4.36
N SER A 207 -20.63 -13.04 4.84
CA SER A 207 -20.54 -13.34 6.28
C SER A 207 -19.56 -12.39 6.97
N CYS A 208 -18.43 -12.07 6.32
CA CYS A 208 -17.43 -11.15 6.85
C CYS A 208 -17.97 -9.72 6.96
N ILE A 209 -18.57 -9.18 5.89
CA ILE A 209 -19.17 -7.84 5.92
C ILE A 209 -20.37 -7.76 6.88
N GLY A 210 -21.12 -8.86 7.03
CA GLY A 210 -22.20 -8.97 8.02
C GLY A 210 -21.70 -8.78 9.46
N ARG A 211 -20.58 -9.41 9.83
CA ARG A 211 -19.96 -9.18 11.16
C ARG A 211 -19.48 -7.75 11.35
N ILE A 212 -18.85 -7.17 10.32
CA ILE A 212 -18.44 -5.75 10.32
C ILE A 212 -19.64 -4.84 10.58
N LEU A 213 -20.72 -5.00 9.81
CA LEU A 213 -21.94 -4.20 9.98
C LEU A 213 -22.53 -4.35 11.37
N HIS A 214 -22.59 -5.57 11.90
CA HIS A 214 -23.07 -5.81 13.25
C HIS A 214 -22.25 -5.05 14.29
N SER A 215 -20.92 -5.16 14.25
CA SER A 215 -20.04 -4.45 15.18
C SER A 215 -20.11 -2.93 15.02
N VAL A 216 -20.23 -2.43 13.79
CA VAL A 216 -20.38 -0.99 13.52
C VAL A 216 -21.71 -0.44 14.07
N MET A 217 -22.80 -1.21 13.98
CA MET A 217 -24.09 -0.82 14.54
C MET A 217 -24.10 -0.91 16.07
N ALA A 218 -23.44 -1.93 16.64
CA ALA A 218 -23.32 -2.12 18.08
C ALA A 218 -22.44 -1.07 18.77
N TYR A 219 -21.53 -0.41 18.05
CA TYR A 219 -20.54 0.52 18.61
C TYR A 219 -21.11 1.60 19.54
N GLY A 220 -22.31 2.13 19.24
CA GLY A 220 -22.96 3.15 20.06
C GLY A 220 -23.54 2.64 21.38
N LEU A 221 -23.81 1.33 21.45
CA LEU A 221 -24.48 0.66 22.58
C LEU A 221 -23.54 -0.26 23.38
N GLU A 222 -22.33 -0.51 22.87
CA GLU A 222 -21.37 -1.42 23.48
C GLU A 222 -20.65 -0.78 24.67
N ASP A 223 -20.60 -1.51 25.80
CA ASP A 223 -19.87 -1.10 27.00
C ASP A 223 -18.36 -1.23 26.81
N ASN A 224 -17.91 -2.35 26.22
CA ASN A 224 -16.49 -2.61 25.95
C ASN A 224 -16.09 -2.22 24.52
N LYS A 225 -16.13 -0.90 24.24
CA LYS A 225 -15.75 -0.33 22.95
C LYS A 225 -14.34 -0.71 22.48
N PRO A 226 -13.29 -0.75 23.33
CA PRO A 226 -11.95 -1.15 22.88
C PRO A 226 -11.90 -2.57 22.33
N GLN A 227 -12.57 -3.53 22.97
CA GLN A 227 -12.60 -4.92 22.50
C GLN A 227 -13.41 -5.08 21.22
N LEU A 228 -14.53 -4.37 21.11
CA LEU A 228 -15.34 -4.34 19.89
C LEU A 228 -14.55 -3.76 18.71
N LEU A 229 -13.83 -2.64 18.91
CA LEU A 229 -13.01 -2.02 17.87
C LEU A 229 -11.85 -2.93 17.41
N LYS A 230 -11.23 -3.69 18.33
CA LYS A 230 -10.21 -4.70 17.96
C LYS A 230 -10.81 -5.81 17.11
N SER A 231 -11.98 -6.32 17.49
CA SER A 231 -12.69 -7.37 16.75
C SER A 231 -13.11 -6.87 15.36
N LEU A 232 -13.66 -5.66 15.29
CA LEU A 232 -14.02 -4.98 14.04
C LEU A 232 -12.78 -4.75 13.15
N SER A 233 -11.63 -4.39 13.73
CA SER A 233 -10.37 -4.26 12.97
C SER A 233 -9.94 -5.59 12.36
N ALA A 234 -10.04 -6.69 13.11
CA ALA A 234 -9.70 -8.02 12.62
C ALA A 234 -10.62 -8.47 11.48
N ASP A 235 -11.93 -8.22 11.61
CA ASP A 235 -12.89 -8.52 10.54
C ASP A 235 -12.64 -7.68 9.27
N VAL A 236 -12.28 -6.40 9.43
CA VAL A 236 -11.91 -5.54 8.29
C VAL A 236 -10.64 -6.06 7.59
N ASP A 237 -9.65 -6.54 8.33
CA ASP A 237 -8.46 -7.14 7.73
C ASP A 237 -8.76 -8.47 7.05
N MET A 238 -9.68 -9.27 7.60
CA MET A 238 -10.15 -10.48 6.94
C MET A 238 -10.94 -10.16 5.66
N LEU A 239 -11.73 -9.08 5.64
CA LEU A 239 -12.40 -8.61 4.43
C LEU A 239 -11.39 -8.21 3.34
N LYS A 240 -10.35 -7.45 3.69
CA LYS A 240 -9.27 -7.10 2.76
C LYS A 240 -8.56 -8.35 2.23
N HIS A 241 -8.36 -9.35 3.09
CA HIS A 241 -7.77 -10.62 2.70
C HIS A 241 -8.62 -11.33 1.64
N TYR A 242 -9.93 -11.47 1.85
CA TYR A 242 -10.83 -12.05 0.86
C TYR A 242 -10.81 -11.28 -0.46
N LEU A 243 -10.95 -9.95 -0.41
CA LEU A 243 -10.89 -9.12 -1.60
C LEU A 243 -9.59 -9.34 -2.38
N ALA A 244 -8.45 -9.46 -1.71
CA ALA A 244 -7.15 -9.70 -2.35
C ALA A 244 -7.03 -11.07 -3.03
N GLN A 245 -7.87 -12.04 -2.67
CA GLN A 245 -7.95 -13.34 -3.36
C GLN A 245 -8.75 -13.23 -4.67
N ALA A 246 -9.70 -12.30 -4.78
CA ALA A 246 -10.61 -12.19 -5.91
C ALA A 246 -9.94 -12.17 -7.30
N PRO A 247 -8.82 -11.46 -7.54
CA PRO A 247 -8.17 -11.45 -8.86
C PRO A 247 -7.58 -12.81 -9.28
N ARG A 248 -7.37 -13.72 -8.31
CA ARG A 248 -6.85 -15.08 -8.56
C ARG A 248 -7.95 -16.09 -8.86
N LEU A 249 -9.19 -15.74 -8.50
CA LEU A 249 -10.38 -16.54 -8.78
C LEU A 249 -10.84 -16.19 -10.21
N ASN A 250 -10.39 -16.98 -11.17
CA ASN A 250 -10.60 -16.78 -12.60
C ASN A 250 -12.10 -16.60 -12.90
N GLY A 251 -12.49 -15.53 -13.62
CA GLY A 251 -13.88 -15.28 -14.05
C GLY A 251 -14.62 -14.13 -13.35
N LEU A 252 -14.05 -13.49 -12.33
CA LEU A 252 -14.69 -12.37 -11.64
C LEU A 252 -14.26 -11.01 -12.21
N LYS A 253 -15.16 -10.32 -12.92
CA LYS A 253 -15.03 -8.88 -13.26
C LYS A 253 -15.41 -8.00 -12.05
N LEU A 254 -14.81 -8.28 -10.89
CA LEU A 254 -14.94 -7.43 -9.71
C LEU A 254 -14.16 -6.13 -9.94
N SER A 255 -14.74 -4.98 -9.58
CA SER A 255 -14.00 -3.72 -9.46
C SER A 255 -13.11 -3.74 -8.21
N PHE A 256 -12.17 -4.69 -8.17
CA PHE A 256 -11.35 -5.04 -7.02
C PHE A 256 -10.67 -3.82 -6.40
N GLU A 257 -10.07 -2.96 -7.23
CA GLU A 257 -9.35 -1.78 -6.74
C GLU A 257 -10.25 -0.81 -5.99
N HIS A 258 -11.50 -0.65 -6.44
CA HIS A 258 -12.46 0.22 -5.78
C HIS A 258 -12.95 -0.38 -4.45
N ARG A 259 -13.29 -1.69 -4.42
CA ARG A 259 -13.75 -2.36 -3.19
C ARG A 259 -12.65 -2.46 -2.13
N ALA A 260 -11.43 -2.77 -2.56
CA ALA A 260 -10.26 -2.75 -1.68
C ALA A 260 -10.00 -1.33 -1.13
N GLY A 261 -10.18 -0.29 -1.96
CA GLY A 261 -10.11 1.10 -1.52
C GLY A 261 -11.09 1.42 -0.39
N LEU A 262 -12.37 1.04 -0.54
CA LEU A 262 -13.39 1.24 0.49
C LEU A 262 -13.09 0.46 1.78
N ALA A 263 -12.64 -0.80 1.69
CA ALA A 263 -12.25 -1.59 2.87
C ALA A 263 -11.04 -0.98 3.61
N VAL A 264 -10.10 -0.36 2.88
CA VAL A 264 -8.97 0.38 3.45
C VAL A 264 -9.43 1.66 4.15
N GLU A 265 -10.35 2.42 3.55
CA GLU A 265 -10.95 3.60 4.19
C GLU A 265 -11.66 3.23 5.49
N LEU A 266 -12.43 2.14 5.48
CA LEU A 266 -13.12 1.63 6.66
C LEU A 266 -12.11 1.27 7.76
N GLY A 267 -11.04 0.54 7.42
CA GLY A 267 -9.96 0.23 8.37
C GLY A 267 -9.26 1.47 8.93
N ARG A 268 -9.10 2.52 8.12
CA ARG A 268 -8.53 3.80 8.57
C ARG A 268 -9.42 4.47 9.62
N LEU A 269 -10.75 4.44 9.43
CA LEU A 269 -11.71 4.98 10.40
C LEU A 269 -11.67 4.19 11.72
N VAL A 270 -11.69 2.86 11.65
CA VAL A 270 -11.61 1.99 12.84
C VAL A 270 -10.28 2.21 13.58
N GLY A 271 -9.15 2.26 12.88
CA GLY A 271 -7.86 2.55 13.50
C GLY A 271 -7.76 3.95 14.10
N GLY A 272 -8.45 4.93 13.52
CA GLY A 272 -8.60 6.26 14.09
C GLY A 272 -9.35 6.22 15.44
N LEU A 273 -10.46 5.49 15.49
CA LEU A 273 -11.25 5.30 16.70
C LEU A 273 -10.44 4.60 17.80
N ILE A 274 -9.73 3.52 17.48
CA ILE A 274 -8.85 2.81 18.45
C ILE A 274 -7.85 3.76 19.09
N ARG A 275 -7.16 4.58 18.28
CA ARG A 275 -6.18 5.55 18.79
C ARG A 275 -6.84 6.62 19.64
N SER A 276 -8.04 7.09 19.29
CA SER A 276 -8.75 8.09 20.09
C SER A 276 -9.16 7.56 21.47
N THR A 277 -9.56 6.28 21.56
CA THR A 277 -9.91 5.64 22.84
C THR A 277 -8.70 5.35 23.73
N GLN A 278 -7.47 5.37 23.21
CA GLN A 278 -6.23 5.19 23.98
C GLN A 278 -5.67 6.51 24.52
N VAL A 279 -6.18 7.66 24.08
CA VAL A 279 -5.63 8.99 24.40
C VAL A 279 -6.44 9.72 25.49
N GLN A 280 -7.51 9.13 26.01
CA GLN A 280 -8.20 9.67 27.18
C GLN A 280 -7.50 9.19 28.48
N PRO A 281 -7.19 10.10 29.43
CA PRO A 281 -6.55 9.77 30.70
C PRO A 281 -7.43 8.97 31.64
#